data_AF-A0A9E4PUP2-F1
#
_entry.id   AF-A0A9E4PUP2-F1
#
_cell.length_a   1.000
_cell.length_b   1.000
_cell.length_c   1.000
_cell.angle_alpha   90.00
_cell.angle_beta   90.00
_cell.angle_gamma   90.00
#
_symmetry.space_group_name_H-M   'P 1'
#
loop_
_entity.id
_entity.type
_entity.pdbx_description
1 polymer ?
#
loop_
_entity_poly.entity_id
_entity_poly.type
_entity_poly.pdbx_seq_one_letter_code
_entity_poly.pdbx_strand_id
1 'polypeptide(L)'
;RWLVAPYGPRNWVKNARAAGQVRLSRGAHSEVLTVEEEHDPTRCGPVLKLYFDQEPITRRFFDAKPGAPIEAFAAEAHRHPVFRVLKPDR
;
A
#
# COMPACT_ATOMS: atom_id res chain seq x y z
N ARG A 1 4.41 9.24 -2.24
CA ARG A 1 4.51 8.44 -0.99
C ARG A 1 3.36 7.46 -1.03
N TRP A 2 3.59 6.20 -0.64
CA TRP A 2 2.61 5.13 -0.76
C TRP A 2 2.38 4.47 0.60
N LEU A 3 1.17 3.97 0.82
CA LEU A 3 0.83 3.09 1.93
C LEU A 3 0.37 1.76 1.35
N VAL A 4 0.82 0.67 1.95
CA VAL A 4 0.52 -0.68 1.48
C VAL A 4 -0.24 -1.42 2.58
N ALA A 5 -1.29 -2.13 2.19
CA ALA A 5 -2.04 -3.05 3.04
C ALA A 5 -1.63 -4.50 2.75
N PRO A 6 -0.46 -4.97 3.23
CA PRO A 6 0.04 -6.30 2.90
C PRO A 6 -0.86 -7.42 3.44
N TYR A 7 -1.66 -7.14 4.47
CA TYR A 7 -2.57 -8.10 5.08
C TYR A 7 -3.98 -8.09 4.47
N GLY A 8 -4.17 -7.36 3.37
CA GLY A 8 -5.45 -7.18 2.69
C GLY A 8 -6.37 -6.13 3.32
N PRO A 9 -7.67 -6.11 2.95
CA PRO A 9 -8.62 -5.05 3.30
C PRO A 9 -9.07 -5.11 4.77
N ARG A 10 -8.15 -4.79 5.68
CA ARG A 10 -8.40 -4.68 7.14
C ARG A 10 -9.21 -3.43 7.48
N ASN A 11 -9.57 -3.29 8.76
CA ASN A 11 -10.43 -2.18 9.22
C ASN A 11 -9.89 -0.80 8.84
N TRP A 12 -8.57 -0.58 8.92
CA TRP A 12 -7.98 0.70 8.52
C TRP A 12 -8.16 0.99 7.02
N VAL A 13 -8.13 -0.02 6.16
CA VAL A 13 -8.36 0.11 4.70
C VAL A 13 -9.79 0.56 4.45
N LYS A 14 -10.76 -0.07 5.12
CA LYS A 14 -12.18 0.31 5.02
C LYS A 14 -12.39 1.76 5.45
N ASN A 15 -11.75 2.16 6.55
CA ASN A 15 -11.83 3.53 7.05
C ASN A 15 -11.15 4.52 6.08
N ALA A 16 -9.99 4.19 5.53
CA ALA A 16 -9.29 5.03 4.56
C ALA A 16 -10.11 5.24 3.28
N ARG A 17 -10.77 4.19 2.77
CA ARG A 17 -11.70 4.27 1.63
C ARG A 17 -12.89 5.19 1.92
N ALA A 18 -13.48 5.07 3.11
CA ALA A 18 -14.64 5.86 3.49
C ALA A 18 -14.27 7.34 3.73
N ALA A 19 -13.10 7.61 4.31
CA ALA A 19 -12.69 8.95 4.70
C ALA A 19 -11.87 9.71 3.64
N GLY A 20 -11.21 9.00 2.72
CA GLY A 20 -10.24 9.58 1.79
C GLY A 20 -8.97 10.14 2.47
N GLN A 21 -8.79 9.86 3.76
CA GLN A 21 -7.68 10.35 4.57
C GLN A 21 -7.22 9.30 5.58
N VAL A 22 -5.96 9.41 6.01
CA VAL A 22 -5.38 8.62 7.10
C VAL A 22 -4.62 9.49 8.07
N ARG A 23 -4.52 9.06 9.32
CA ARG A 23 -3.60 9.63 10.31
C ARG A 23 -2.40 8.71 10.46
N LEU A 24 -1.21 9.22 10.19
CA LEU A 24 0.04 8.53 10.51
C LEU A 24 0.63 9.13 11.78
N SER A 25 1.04 8.26 12.70
CA SER A 25 1.65 8.66 13.96
C SER A 25 2.95 7.89 14.18
N ARG A 26 4.04 8.60 14.49
CA ARG A 26 5.34 8.03 14.82
C ARG A 26 5.98 8.83 15.96
N GLY A 27 6.12 8.21 17.12
CA GLY A 27 6.56 8.91 18.33
C GLY A 27 5.65 10.09 18.63
N ALA A 28 6.23 11.27 18.86
CA ALA A 28 5.49 12.50 19.14
C ALA A 28 4.87 13.17 17.89
N HIS A 29 5.17 12.69 16.68
CA HIS A 29 4.69 13.30 15.45
C HIS A 29 3.44 12.59 14.94
N SER A 30 2.42 13.37 14.59
CA SER A 30 1.22 12.89 13.91
C SER A 30 0.85 13.79 12.75
N GLU A 31 0.57 13.21 11.59
CA GLU A 31 0.12 13.93 10.39
C GLU A 31 -1.16 13.31 9.85
N VAL A 32 -2.09 14.15 9.38
CA VAL A 32 -3.27 13.71 8.61
C VAL A 32 -2.95 13.90 7.15
N LEU A 33 -3.16 12.86 6.35
CA LEU A 33 -2.80 12.79 4.95
C LEU A 33 -4.00 12.42 4.12
N THR A 34 -4.24 13.15 3.03
CA THR A 34 -5.20 12.73 2.00
C THR A 34 -4.61 11.58 1.21
N VAL A 35 -5.43 10.56 0.98
CA VAL A 35 -5.04 9.36 0.26
C VAL A 35 -6.07 8.97 -0.78
N GLU A 36 -5.59 8.38 -1.86
CA GLU A 36 -6.40 7.79 -2.91
C GLU A 36 -5.96 6.34 -3.10
N GLU A 37 -6.90 5.40 -3.19
CA GLU A 37 -6.57 4.02 -3.52
C GLU A 37 -6.20 3.92 -4.99
N GLU A 38 -5.06 3.27 -5.28
CA GLU A 38 -4.65 2.98 -6.64
C GLU A 38 -5.23 1.64 -7.06
N HIS A 39 -5.97 1.66 -8.17
CA HIS A 39 -6.67 0.50 -8.71
C HIS A 39 -5.98 -0.06 -9.95
N ASP A 40 -5.07 0.69 -10.57
CA ASP A 40 -4.30 0.23 -11.72
C ASP A 40 -3.22 -0.78 -11.28
N PRO A 41 -3.34 -2.06 -11.67
CA PRO A 41 -2.34 -3.08 -11.31
C PRO A 41 -0.94 -2.74 -11.82
N THR A 42 -0.82 -2.04 -12.95
CA THR A 42 0.48 -1.67 -13.54
C THR A 42 1.21 -0.63 -12.68
N ARG A 43 0.47 0.19 -11.92
CA ARG A 43 1.02 1.14 -10.95
C ARG A 43 1.22 0.49 -9.58
N CYS A 44 0.33 -0.40 -9.17
CA CYS A 44 0.45 -1.14 -7.91
C CYS A 44 1.64 -2.11 -7.89
N GLY A 45 1.89 -2.83 -8.99
CA GLY A 45 2.92 -3.86 -9.07
C GLY A 45 4.32 -3.39 -8.63
N PRO A 46 4.87 -2.29 -9.18
CA PRO A 46 6.16 -1.75 -8.75
C PRO A 46 6.19 -1.35 -7.27
N VAL A 47 5.10 -0.78 -6.74
CA VAL A 47 4.98 -0.38 -5.34
C VAL A 47 4.97 -1.60 -4.42
N LEU A 48 4.18 -2.61 -4.76
CA LEU A 48 4.10 -3.88 -4.02
C LEU A 48 5.42 -4.64 -4.03
N LYS A 49 6.10 -4.69 -5.19
CA LYS A 49 7.43 -5.29 -5.28
C LYS A 49 8.45 -4.60 -4.36
N LEU A 50 8.52 -3.26 -4.42
CA LEU A 50 9.42 -2.49 -3.57
C LEU A 50 9.13 -2.72 -2.08
N TYR A 51 7.85 -2.73 -1.71
CA TYR A 51 7.42 -3.00 -0.34
C TYR A 51 7.82 -4.42 0.11
N PHE A 52 7.56 -5.43 -0.71
CA PHE A 52 7.89 -6.83 -0.44
C PHE A 52 9.40 -7.05 -0.25
N ASP A 53 10.21 -6.37 -1.06
CA ASP A 53 11.67 -6.44 -0.97
C ASP A 53 12.16 -5.84 0.36
N GLN A 54 11.53 -4.75 0.83
CA GLN A 54 11.88 -4.04 2.07
C GLN A 54 11.34 -4.68 3.36
N GLU A 55 10.20 -5.37 3.31
CA GLU A 55 9.49 -5.86 4.51
C GLU A 55 9.35 -7.40 4.55
N PRO A 56 10.42 -8.14 4.94
CA PRO A 56 10.45 -9.60 4.92
C PRO A 56 9.32 -10.30 5.69
N ILE A 57 8.81 -9.68 6.76
CA ILE A 57 7.77 -10.25 7.64
C ILE A 57 6.45 -10.42 6.88
N THR A 58 6.20 -9.57 5.88
CA THR A 58 4.94 -9.54 5.15
C THR A 58 4.88 -10.54 3.99
N ARG A 59 6.04 -11.11 3.58
CA ARG A 59 6.15 -11.94 2.38
C ARG A 59 5.25 -13.16 2.35
N ARG A 60 4.92 -13.74 3.51
CA ARG A 60 4.01 -14.89 3.61
C ARG A 60 2.56 -14.61 3.18
N PHE A 61 2.20 -13.34 3.05
CA PHE A 61 0.87 -12.91 2.60
C PHE A 61 0.77 -12.73 1.08
N PHE A 62 1.92 -12.76 0.40
CA PHE A 62 2.03 -12.65 -1.04
C PHE A 62 2.18 -14.04 -1.67
N ASP A 63 1.57 -14.21 -2.84
CA ASP A 63 1.79 -15.39 -3.67
C ASP A 63 3.14 -15.27 -4.42
N ALA A 64 3.52 -14.05 -4.84
CA ALA A 64 4.80 -13.72 -5.46
C ALA A 64 5.97 -14.09 -4.53
N LYS A 65 7.09 -14.45 -5.16
CA LYS A 65 8.30 -14.94 -4.47
C LYS A 65 9.46 -13.95 -4.65
N PRO A 66 10.49 -14.01 -3.79
CA PRO A 66 11.70 -13.20 -3.99
C PRO A 66 12.27 -13.39 -5.40
N GLY A 67 12.58 -12.28 -6.07
CA GLY A 67 13.08 -12.28 -7.46
C GLY A 67 12.00 -12.40 -8.54
N ALA A 68 10.71 -12.54 -8.18
CA ALA A 68 9.61 -12.53 -9.15
C ALA A 68 9.53 -11.19 -9.92
N PRO A 69 9.01 -11.22 -11.15
CA PRO A 69 8.89 -10.02 -11.97
C PRO A 69 7.73 -9.13 -11.49
N ILE A 70 7.68 -7.88 -11.94
CA ILE A 70 6.69 -6.88 -11.48
C ILE A 70 5.25 -7.35 -11.75
N GLU A 71 5.03 -8.08 -12.83
CA GLU A 71 3.74 -8.62 -13.25
C GLU A 71 3.16 -9.58 -12.20
N ALA A 72 4.01 -10.34 -11.51
CA ALA A 72 3.59 -11.20 -10.41
C ALA A 72 3.01 -10.37 -9.25
N PHE A 73 3.61 -9.21 -8.94
CA PHE A 73 3.11 -8.31 -7.91
C PHE A 73 1.88 -7.51 -8.38
N ALA A 74 1.81 -7.14 -9.65
CA ALA A 74 0.64 -6.50 -10.24
C ALA A 74 -0.60 -7.40 -10.13
N ALA A 75 -0.44 -8.70 -10.35
CA ALA A 75 -1.51 -9.68 -10.17
C ALA A 75 -2.06 -9.70 -8.73
N GLU A 76 -1.27 -9.30 -7.73
CA GLU A 76 -1.70 -9.25 -6.32
C GLU A 76 -2.36 -7.92 -5.90
N ALA A 77 -2.48 -6.94 -6.80
CA ALA A 77 -3.03 -5.61 -6.46
C ALA A 77 -4.43 -5.67 -5.82
N HIS A 78 -5.25 -6.64 -6.23
CA HIS A 78 -6.59 -6.85 -5.67
C HIS A 78 -6.57 -7.41 -4.22
N ARG A 79 -5.46 -8.04 -3.81
CA ARG A 79 -5.26 -8.62 -2.47
C ARG A 79 -4.54 -7.68 -1.53
N HIS A 80 -3.72 -6.78 -2.05
CA HIS A 80 -2.91 -5.85 -1.28
C HIS A 80 -3.20 -4.41 -1.68
N PRO A 81 -4.26 -3.80 -1.12
CA PRO A 81 -4.61 -2.41 -1.41
C PRO A 81 -3.42 -1.47 -1.24
N VAL A 82 -3.22 -0.60 -2.23
CA VAL A 82 -2.16 0.41 -2.26
C VAL A 82 -2.80 1.79 -2.28
N PHE A 83 -2.34 2.69 -1.43
CA PHE A 83 -2.85 4.06 -1.34
C PHE A 83 -1.76 5.07 -1.67
N ARG A 84 -2.05 5.96 -2.62
CA ARG A 84 -1.22 7.12 -2.94
C ARG A 84 -1.49 8.21 -1.92
N VAL A 85 -0.45 8.69 -1.25
CA VAL A 85 -0.51 9.91 -0.45
C VAL A 85 -0.48 11.11 -1.39
N LEU A 86 -1.57 11.88 -1.39
CA LEU A 86 -1.65 13.15 -2.08
C LEU A 86 -0.96 14.18 -1.18
N LYS A 87 0.10 14.82 -1.67
CA LYS A 87 0.67 15.96 -0.96
C LYS A 87 -0.34 17.12 -1.08
N PRO A 88 -0.55 17.93 -0.02
CA PRO A 88 -1.02 19.28 -0.27
C PRO A 88 0.02 19.97 -1.17
N ASP A 89 -0.44 20.63 -2.23
CA ASP A 89 0.42 21.55 -2.97
C ASP A 89 1.04 22.53 -1.97
N ARG A 90 2.37 22.66 -2.02
CA ARG A 90 3.14 23.51 -1.13
C ARG A 90 3.19 24.92 -1.68
#